data_AF-A0A2J0Q8L6-F1
#
_entry.id   AF-A0A2J0Q8L6-F1
#
_cell.length_a   1.000
_cell.length_b   1.000
_cell.length_c   1.000
_cell.angle_alpha   90.00
_cell.angle_beta   90.00
_cell.angle_gamma   90.00
#
_symmetry.space_group_name_H-M   'P 1'
#
loop_
_entity.id
_entity.type
_entity.pdbx_description
1 polymer ?
#
loop_
_entity_poly.entity_id
_entity_poly.type
_entity_poly.pdbx_seq_one_letter_code
_entity_poly.pdbx_strand_id
1 'polypeptide(L)'
;MRFVFSSTKAIILVALTGCFLFLSTASADTLGQQEIFFIDPGFSADKEAVISATLRKISEHAYFYIENKYWESLTQNETDDVLDQLSSLAKEFDTKIYPIETAFFGSEPNPGADNDPRITILFSPLIENAGGYYNTGNYYKKNTNPASNEREMFYINTSALDNMQKLFTFLTHEFQHLITFNQKELLRDSEDDTWLNEMRSEYATHLLGYNDVYKGSNMERRVSGFLSDPYDSLTEWHNLPPDYGNIALFGLYIAEKYSPDVISDTLQNDLAGIKSIEKSLAENGFKEKFIDIYINWLITSIINNNEHNKLWGYNNYNLSDFNVETENLLEGLSSDVIFEINDDIKDWSGRWYEIKNFKSGPEDDAVEILKVEFNSSSITSFHIAVLVVGTDGTPKLLNFNPTISNNYFYLEGINNNFSKAIIMPIKKDRLSGFGSNEKSINLITSFRRTNALPSGATVLNSFQENNVVANILSSSETQNEEIVTKDTSLNNLTHQLPDGSLIRAVGDYKVYVITGGWKRHIVNPDIFNFYDHLGFNKVIEVSPEIVQQYKESKLIRWADGKKVYKITSDNPAAKSWLDITPQEFEASGFKWSSIFLVNRKELDYYK
;
A
#
# COMPACT_ATOMS: atom_id res chain seq x y z
N MET A 1 -46.00 82.68 13.94
CA MET A 1 -45.76 82.50 12.50
C MET A 1 -45.67 81.00 12.24
N ARG A 2 -46.61 80.45 11.45
CA ARG A 2 -46.64 79.11 10.82
C ARG A 2 -46.53 77.80 11.67
N PHE A 3 -47.66 77.08 11.67
CA PHE A 3 -47.91 75.64 11.43
C PHE A 3 -47.34 74.50 12.32
N VAL A 4 -48.28 73.85 13.04
CA VAL A 4 -48.71 72.43 13.00
C VAL A 4 -47.76 71.28 13.44
N PHE A 5 -48.30 70.56 14.44
CA PHE A 5 -48.11 69.19 14.95
C PHE A 5 -47.64 68.09 13.97
N SER A 6 -46.90 67.10 14.49
CA SER A 6 -47.44 65.73 14.71
C SER A 6 -46.38 64.78 15.29
N SER A 7 -46.81 64.03 16.30
CA SER A 7 -46.15 62.91 16.98
C SER A 7 -46.05 61.65 16.13
N THR A 8 -44.98 60.87 16.31
CA THR A 8 -45.03 59.41 16.12
C THR A 8 -44.08 58.71 17.09
N LYS A 9 -44.67 57.85 17.94
CA LYS A 9 -43.98 56.91 18.82
C LYS A 9 -43.40 55.78 17.96
N ALA A 10 -42.13 55.46 18.14
CA ALA A 10 -41.49 54.29 17.53
C ALA A 10 -41.99 53.02 18.24
N ILE A 11 -42.63 52.13 17.46
CA ILE A 11 -42.95 50.77 17.86
C ILE A 11 -41.72 49.92 17.53
N ILE A 12 -41.08 49.35 18.54
CA ILE A 12 -40.02 48.34 18.37
C ILE A 12 -40.73 47.02 18.04
N LEU A 13 -40.62 46.60 16.79
CA LEU A 13 -41.03 45.26 16.34
C LEU A 13 -39.85 44.31 16.63
N VAL A 14 -39.99 43.46 17.63
CA VAL A 14 -39.06 42.35 17.87
C VAL A 14 -39.30 41.31 16.77
N ALA A 15 -38.41 41.26 15.79
CA ALA A 15 -38.39 40.19 14.81
C ALA A 15 -37.84 38.92 15.48
N LEU A 16 -38.74 37.98 15.79
CA LEU A 16 -38.38 36.59 16.08
C LEU A 16 -37.89 35.95 14.78
N THR A 17 -36.59 36.05 14.51
CA THR A 17 -35.90 35.21 13.54
C THR A 17 -35.97 33.78 14.06
N GLY A 18 -36.92 33.00 13.53
CA GLY A 18 -36.94 31.55 13.70
C GLY A 18 -35.68 30.96 13.09
N CYS A 19 -34.78 30.49 13.95
CA CYS A 19 -33.77 29.51 13.55
C CYS A 19 -34.51 28.25 13.12
N PHE A 20 -34.68 28.06 11.81
CA PHE A 20 -34.97 26.73 11.28
C PHE A 20 -33.73 25.88 11.51
N LEU A 21 -33.70 25.18 12.64
CA LEU A 21 -32.85 24.00 12.81
C LEU A 21 -33.38 22.98 11.82
N PHE A 22 -32.66 22.75 10.72
CA PHE A 22 -32.84 21.57 9.90
C PHE A 22 -32.44 20.37 10.75
N LEU A 23 -33.41 19.81 11.47
CA LEU A 23 -33.29 18.48 12.06
C LEU A 23 -33.26 17.51 10.88
N SER A 24 -32.08 16.99 10.54
CA SER A 24 -31.96 15.80 9.71
C SER A 24 -32.62 14.65 10.47
N THR A 25 -33.84 14.30 10.09
CA THR A 25 -34.53 13.14 10.65
C THR A 25 -33.80 11.89 10.16
N ALA A 26 -33.14 11.16 11.06
CA ALA A 26 -32.71 9.80 10.77
C ALA A 26 -33.95 8.98 10.38
N SER A 27 -33.91 8.33 9.22
CA SER A 27 -35.01 7.50 8.73
C SER A 27 -34.53 6.06 8.67
N ALA A 28 -34.84 5.29 9.71
CA ALA A 28 -34.56 3.86 9.73
C ALA A 28 -35.36 3.14 8.64
N ASP A 29 -34.70 2.28 7.89
CA ASP A 29 -35.37 1.44 6.89
C ASP A 29 -36.27 0.39 7.55
N THR A 30 -37.33 0.03 6.83
CA THR A 30 -38.37 -0.89 7.31
C THR A 30 -38.32 -2.22 6.56
N LEU A 31 -38.63 -3.31 7.27
CA LEU A 31 -38.59 -4.65 6.67
C LEU A 31 -39.55 -4.74 5.48
N GLY A 32 -39.05 -5.24 4.34
CA GLY A 32 -39.80 -5.30 3.08
C GLY A 32 -39.76 -4.02 2.25
N GLN A 33 -39.08 -2.96 2.71
CA GLN A 33 -38.83 -1.75 1.92
C GLN A 33 -37.99 -2.09 0.69
N GLN A 34 -38.42 -1.58 -0.45
CA GLN A 34 -37.71 -1.72 -1.72
C GLN A 34 -36.95 -0.43 -2.02
N GLU A 35 -35.70 -0.56 -2.39
CA GLU A 35 -34.81 0.55 -2.72
C GLU A 35 -34.10 0.31 -4.06
N ILE A 36 -33.67 1.41 -4.68
CA ILE A 36 -32.84 1.40 -5.88
C ILE A 36 -31.39 1.65 -5.47
N PHE A 37 -30.50 0.74 -5.85
CA PHE A 37 -29.07 0.82 -5.57
C PHE A 37 -28.27 1.03 -6.85
N PHE A 38 -27.28 1.91 -6.78
CA PHE A 38 -26.20 1.98 -7.76
C PHE A 38 -25.17 0.88 -7.44
N ILE A 39 -24.70 0.18 -8.45
CA ILE A 39 -23.67 -0.86 -8.34
C ILE A 39 -22.60 -0.64 -9.40
N ASP A 40 -21.39 -1.16 -9.19
CA ASP A 40 -20.33 -1.09 -10.18
C ASP A 40 -20.54 -2.14 -11.29
N PRO A 41 -20.70 -1.74 -12.58
CA PRO A 41 -20.81 -2.67 -13.70
C PRO A 41 -19.59 -3.59 -13.85
N GLY A 42 -18.42 -3.20 -13.35
CA GLY A 42 -17.21 -4.02 -13.30
C GLY A 42 -17.45 -5.31 -12.52
N PHE A 43 -18.16 -5.23 -11.40
CA PHE A 43 -18.45 -6.34 -10.48
C PHE A 43 -19.79 -7.03 -10.71
N SER A 44 -20.77 -6.34 -11.29
CA SER A 44 -22.07 -6.95 -11.64
C SER A 44 -21.89 -8.11 -12.64
N ALA A 45 -22.51 -9.26 -12.35
CA ALA A 45 -22.54 -10.40 -13.27
C ALA A 45 -23.20 -10.03 -14.62
N ASP A 46 -24.22 -9.18 -14.57
CA ASP A 46 -25.01 -8.75 -15.73
C ASP A 46 -24.58 -7.38 -16.30
N LYS A 47 -23.48 -6.79 -15.79
CA LYS A 47 -22.99 -5.45 -16.15
C LYS A 47 -24.03 -4.34 -15.92
N GLU A 48 -24.93 -4.56 -14.98
CA GLU A 48 -25.91 -3.55 -14.57
C GLU A 48 -25.22 -2.46 -13.72
N ALA A 49 -25.69 -1.22 -13.83
CA ALA A 49 -25.19 -0.08 -13.03
C ALA A 49 -26.17 0.34 -11.94
N VAL A 50 -27.42 -0.12 -12.04
CA VAL A 50 -28.52 0.21 -11.15
C VAL A 50 -29.42 -1.00 -11.02
N ILE A 51 -29.72 -1.40 -9.79
CA ILE A 51 -30.59 -2.54 -9.47
C ILE A 51 -31.67 -2.15 -8.47
N SER A 52 -32.72 -2.96 -8.38
CA SER A 52 -33.72 -2.86 -7.32
C SER A 52 -33.52 -3.99 -6.32
N ALA A 53 -33.53 -3.68 -5.03
CA ALA A 53 -33.39 -4.66 -3.96
C ALA A 53 -34.42 -4.43 -2.86
N THR A 54 -34.73 -5.48 -2.10
CA THR A 54 -35.68 -5.42 -0.99
C THR A 54 -35.00 -5.79 0.33
N LEU A 55 -35.29 -5.05 1.39
CA LEU A 55 -34.80 -5.33 2.74
C LEU A 55 -35.43 -6.62 3.26
N ARG A 56 -34.62 -7.67 3.44
CA ARG A 56 -35.06 -9.00 3.87
C ARG A 56 -34.75 -9.31 5.33
N LYS A 57 -33.76 -8.65 5.93
CA LYS A 57 -33.43 -8.82 7.34
C LYS A 57 -32.90 -7.52 7.93
N ILE A 58 -33.30 -7.24 9.16
CA ILE A 58 -32.75 -6.16 10.01
C ILE A 58 -32.12 -6.83 11.22
N SER A 59 -30.92 -6.38 11.59
CA SER A 59 -30.19 -6.80 12.80
C SER A 59 -29.90 -5.59 13.69
N GLU A 60 -29.12 -5.77 14.75
CA GLU A 60 -28.68 -4.66 15.61
C GLU A 60 -27.84 -3.66 14.82
N HIS A 61 -26.83 -4.13 14.07
CA HIS A 61 -25.86 -3.29 13.37
C HIS A 61 -26.03 -3.24 11.85
N ALA A 62 -26.98 -4.00 11.26
CA ALA A 62 -27.06 -4.08 9.80
C ALA A 62 -28.45 -4.24 9.19
N TYR A 63 -28.55 -3.79 7.94
CA TYR A 63 -29.65 -4.01 7.00
C TYR A 63 -29.19 -4.96 5.89
N PHE A 64 -29.93 -6.04 5.65
CA PHE A 64 -29.61 -7.03 4.62
C PHE A 64 -30.60 -6.93 3.47
N TYR A 65 -30.15 -6.32 2.38
CA TYR A 65 -30.91 -6.20 1.14
C TYR A 65 -30.56 -7.34 0.19
N ILE A 66 -31.56 -7.87 -0.52
CA ILE A 66 -31.35 -8.81 -1.62
C ILE A 66 -31.90 -8.21 -2.90
N GLU A 67 -31.12 -8.27 -3.97
CA GLU A 67 -31.54 -7.92 -5.32
C GLU A 67 -32.80 -8.69 -5.74
N ASN A 68 -33.79 -7.96 -6.25
CA ASN A 68 -35.10 -8.51 -6.59
C ASN A 68 -35.03 -9.53 -7.72
N LYS A 69 -34.20 -9.30 -8.75
CA LYS A 69 -34.05 -10.21 -9.89
C LYS A 69 -33.51 -11.59 -9.46
N TYR A 70 -32.51 -11.61 -8.58
CA TYR A 70 -32.02 -12.85 -7.97
C TYR A 70 -33.12 -13.50 -7.12
N TRP A 71 -33.77 -12.74 -6.25
CA TRP A 71 -34.83 -13.24 -5.37
C TRP A 71 -36.00 -13.87 -6.14
N GLU A 72 -36.43 -13.24 -7.24
CA GLU A 72 -37.52 -13.71 -8.10
C GLU A 72 -37.17 -14.98 -8.88
N SER A 73 -35.87 -15.30 -9.00
CA SER A 73 -35.42 -16.54 -9.63
C SER A 73 -35.50 -17.77 -8.71
N LEU A 74 -35.65 -17.55 -7.41
CA LEU A 74 -35.67 -18.60 -6.39
C LEU A 74 -37.06 -19.26 -6.27
N THR A 75 -37.05 -20.55 -5.98
CA THR A 75 -38.23 -21.26 -5.48
C THR A 75 -38.55 -20.86 -4.04
N GLN A 76 -39.73 -21.25 -3.54
CA GLN A 76 -40.09 -21.00 -2.15
C GLN A 76 -39.12 -21.67 -1.16
N ASN A 77 -38.68 -22.90 -1.43
CA ASN A 77 -37.74 -23.58 -0.55
C ASN A 77 -36.38 -22.87 -0.50
N GLU A 78 -35.86 -22.45 -1.66
CA GLU A 78 -34.59 -21.69 -1.73
C GLU A 78 -34.73 -20.32 -1.06
N THR A 79 -35.89 -19.68 -1.18
CA THR A 79 -36.20 -18.44 -0.47
C THR A 79 -36.17 -18.63 1.05
N ASP A 80 -36.77 -19.71 1.55
CA ASP A 80 -36.77 -20.04 2.97
C ASP A 80 -35.34 -20.31 3.47
N ASP A 81 -34.54 -21.05 2.69
CA ASP A 81 -33.12 -21.32 3.00
C ASP A 81 -32.30 -20.01 3.05
N VAL A 82 -32.51 -19.08 2.11
CA VAL A 82 -31.84 -17.77 2.10
C VAL A 82 -32.21 -16.93 3.32
N LEU A 83 -33.48 -16.96 3.77
CA LEU A 83 -33.90 -16.24 4.97
C LEU A 83 -33.27 -16.80 6.25
N ASP A 84 -33.10 -18.12 6.31
CA ASP A 84 -32.39 -18.79 7.41
C ASP A 84 -30.89 -18.44 7.41
N GLN A 85 -30.29 -18.37 6.22
CA GLN A 85 -28.90 -17.94 6.06
C GLN A 85 -28.69 -16.50 6.48
N LEU A 86 -29.56 -15.57 6.02
CA LEU A 86 -29.52 -14.17 6.45
C LEU A 86 -29.71 -14.02 7.96
N SER A 87 -30.56 -14.86 8.58
CA SER A 87 -30.74 -14.85 10.04
C SER A 87 -29.49 -15.32 10.78
N SER A 88 -28.77 -16.29 10.24
CA SER A 88 -27.50 -16.76 10.77
C SER A 88 -26.39 -15.71 10.60
N LEU A 89 -26.32 -15.07 9.43
CA LEU A 89 -25.38 -13.99 9.13
C LEU A 89 -25.60 -12.77 10.02
N ALA A 90 -26.84 -12.31 10.17
CA ALA A 90 -27.19 -11.21 11.05
C ALA A 90 -26.71 -11.46 12.49
N LYS A 91 -26.92 -12.69 12.99
CA LYS A 91 -26.49 -13.08 14.32
C LYS A 91 -24.96 -13.11 14.44
N GLU A 92 -24.27 -13.73 13.49
CA GLU A 92 -22.80 -13.79 13.49
C GLU A 92 -22.19 -12.39 13.40
N PHE A 93 -22.77 -11.52 12.56
CA PHE A 93 -22.34 -10.14 12.41
C PHE A 93 -22.44 -9.38 13.71
N ASP A 94 -23.62 -9.34 14.33
CA ASP A 94 -23.85 -8.58 15.55
C ASP A 94 -23.07 -9.11 16.76
N THR A 95 -22.94 -10.44 16.87
CA THR A 95 -22.42 -11.07 18.11
C THR A 95 -20.94 -11.42 18.06
N LYS A 96 -20.34 -11.45 16.86
CA LYS A 96 -18.94 -11.84 16.68
C LYS A 96 -18.17 -10.91 15.75
N ILE A 97 -18.60 -10.74 14.49
CA ILE A 97 -17.81 -10.01 13.49
C ILE A 97 -17.66 -8.54 13.88
N TYR A 98 -18.78 -7.85 14.04
CA TYR A 98 -18.83 -6.44 14.39
C TYR A 98 -18.03 -6.12 15.68
N PRO A 99 -18.29 -6.76 16.84
CA PRO A 99 -17.58 -6.40 18.07
C PRO A 99 -16.09 -6.75 18.05
N ILE A 100 -15.64 -7.80 17.36
CA ILE A 100 -14.21 -8.15 17.32
C ILE A 100 -13.46 -7.22 16.36
N GLU A 101 -13.96 -7.01 15.15
CA GLU A 101 -13.29 -6.13 14.19
C GLU A 101 -13.25 -4.69 14.67
N THR A 102 -14.34 -4.16 15.22
CA THR A 102 -14.36 -2.78 15.71
C THR A 102 -13.45 -2.58 16.93
N ALA A 103 -13.32 -3.60 17.79
CA ALA A 103 -12.39 -3.56 18.91
C ALA A 103 -10.92 -3.61 18.46
N PHE A 104 -10.63 -4.34 17.38
CA PHE A 104 -9.27 -4.55 16.89
C PHE A 104 -8.80 -3.44 15.94
N PHE A 105 -9.61 -3.08 14.94
CA PHE A 105 -9.24 -2.13 13.89
C PHE A 105 -9.73 -0.69 14.15
N GLY A 106 -10.71 -0.51 15.03
CA GLY A 106 -11.44 0.75 15.22
C GLY A 106 -12.82 0.70 14.57
N SER A 107 -13.59 1.78 14.70
CA SER A 107 -14.98 1.80 14.19
C SER A 107 -15.08 2.18 12.71
N GLU A 108 -16.17 1.75 12.08
CA GLU A 108 -16.76 2.37 10.89
C GLU A 108 -17.34 3.77 11.20
N PRO A 109 -17.81 4.54 10.20
CA PRO A 109 -18.53 5.78 10.45
C PRO A 109 -19.86 5.47 11.15
N ASN A 110 -20.05 5.97 12.37
CA ASN A 110 -21.24 5.69 13.17
C ASN A 110 -21.63 6.88 14.07
N PRO A 111 -22.79 7.54 13.89
CA PRO A 111 -23.79 7.22 12.86
C PRO A 111 -23.26 7.50 11.46
N GLY A 112 -23.91 6.88 10.49
CA GLY A 112 -23.54 6.92 9.09
C GLY A 112 -23.85 8.21 8.34
N ALA A 113 -23.64 8.20 7.02
CA ALA A 113 -23.87 9.27 6.07
C ALA A 113 -25.36 9.64 5.97
N ASP A 114 -26.24 8.69 6.25
CA ASP A 114 -27.69 8.84 6.36
C ASP A 114 -28.16 9.10 7.81
N ASN A 115 -27.22 9.22 8.75
CA ASN A 115 -27.44 9.39 10.19
C ASN A 115 -28.16 8.19 10.85
N ASP A 116 -28.11 7.00 10.23
CA ASP A 116 -28.47 5.70 10.81
C ASP A 116 -27.20 4.98 11.31
N PRO A 117 -27.21 4.32 12.47
CA PRO A 117 -26.08 3.51 12.92
C PRO A 117 -25.95 2.13 12.22
N ARG A 118 -26.91 1.73 11.37
CA ARG A 118 -26.87 0.42 10.70
C ARG A 118 -26.18 0.48 9.34
N ILE A 119 -25.31 -0.49 9.13
CA ILE A 119 -24.61 -0.70 7.87
C ILE A 119 -25.55 -1.40 6.88
N THR A 120 -25.52 -1.00 5.61
CA THR A 120 -26.26 -1.68 4.55
C THR A 120 -25.40 -2.76 3.89
N ILE A 121 -25.87 -3.99 3.90
CA ILE A 121 -25.24 -5.14 3.24
C ILE A 121 -26.14 -5.53 2.06
N LEU A 122 -25.63 -5.39 0.83
CA LEU A 122 -26.39 -5.68 -0.39
C LEU A 122 -25.93 -6.98 -1.04
N PHE A 123 -26.84 -7.95 -1.15
CA PHE A 123 -26.61 -9.20 -1.86
C PHE A 123 -27.07 -9.07 -3.31
N SER A 124 -26.14 -9.30 -4.24
CA SER A 124 -26.36 -9.25 -5.69
C SER A 124 -25.50 -10.30 -6.41
N PRO A 125 -25.91 -10.82 -7.57
CA PRO A 125 -25.04 -11.66 -8.41
C PRO A 125 -23.83 -10.86 -8.91
N LEU A 126 -22.64 -11.23 -8.43
CA LEU A 126 -21.38 -10.64 -8.87
C LEU A 126 -20.61 -11.59 -9.79
N ILE A 127 -19.61 -11.07 -10.52
CA ILE A 127 -18.69 -11.87 -11.33
C ILE A 127 -18.07 -13.02 -10.50
N GLU A 128 -17.75 -14.13 -11.16
CA GLU A 128 -17.36 -15.41 -10.53
C GLU A 128 -16.21 -15.29 -9.51
N ASN A 129 -15.26 -14.39 -9.76
CA ASN A 129 -14.07 -14.21 -8.91
C ASN A 129 -14.23 -13.15 -7.81
N ALA A 130 -15.41 -12.52 -7.68
CA ALA A 130 -15.69 -11.53 -6.64
C ALA A 130 -16.58 -12.14 -5.55
N GLY A 131 -16.04 -12.27 -4.33
CA GLY A 131 -16.84 -12.66 -3.15
C GLY A 131 -17.72 -11.53 -2.61
N GLY A 132 -17.25 -10.31 -2.79
CA GLY A 132 -17.88 -9.05 -2.46
C GLY A 132 -17.09 -7.91 -3.08
N TYR A 133 -17.51 -6.68 -2.79
CA TYR A 133 -16.67 -5.51 -2.97
C TYR A 133 -17.14 -4.36 -2.09
N TYR A 134 -16.25 -3.39 -1.88
CA TYR A 134 -16.53 -2.13 -1.21
C TYR A 134 -16.33 -0.95 -2.16
N ASN A 135 -17.13 0.11 -1.97
CA ASN A 135 -17.03 1.34 -2.77
C ASN A 135 -17.25 2.56 -1.87
N THR A 136 -16.17 3.30 -1.60
CA THR A 136 -16.17 4.54 -0.79
C THR A 136 -17.11 5.60 -1.36
N GLY A 137 -17.34 5.58 -2.67
CA GLY A 137 -18.26 6.46 -3.38
C GLY A 137 -19.68 6.45 -2.83
N ASN A 138 -20.11 5.35 -2.19
CA ASN A 138 -21.43 5.22 -1.58
C ASN A 138 -21.65 6.09 -0.34
N TYR A 139 -20.59 6.54 0.33
CA TYR A 139 -20.70 7.38 1.53
C TYR A 139 -21.09 8.82 1.18
N TYR A 140 -20.60 9.33 0.05
CA TYR A 140 -20.73 10.75 -0.30
C TYR A 140 -22.13 11.13 -0.75
N LYS A 141 -22.49 12.41 -0.61
CA LYS A 141 -23.78 12.91 -1.10
C LYS A 141 -23.90 12.82 -2.62
N LYS A 142 -25.12 12.60 -3.14
CA LYS A 142 -25.39 12.48 -4.59
C LYS A 142 -25.01 13.71 -5.40
N ASN A 143 -24.99 14.88 -4.77
CA ASN A 143 -24.51 16.12 -5.40
C ASN A 143 -22.98 16.13 -5.65
N THR A 144 -22.24 15.29 -4.92
CA THR A 144 -20.78 15.13 -5.00
C THR A 144 -20.44 13.91 -5.85
N ASN A 145 -21.14 12.79 -5.61
CA ASN A 145 -21.05 11.57 -6.41
C ASN A 145 -22.45 11.12 -6.88
N PRO A 146 -22.84 11.37 -8.14
CA PRO A 146 -24.18 11.02 -8.64
C PRO A 146 -24.54 9.53 -8.59
N ALA A 147 -23.54 8.64 -8.55
CA ALA A 147 -23.72 7.20 -8.43
C ALA A 147 -23.66 6.71 -6.97
N SER A 148 -23.73 7.62 -6.00
CA SER A 148 -23.71 7.26 -4.58
C SER A 148 -25.06 6.70 -4.12
N ASN A 149 -24.98 5.72 -3.22
CA ASN A 149 -26.12 5.23 -2.46
C ASN A 149 -26.37 6.01 -1.15
N GLU A 150 -25.50 6.95 -0.79
CA GLU A 150 -25.53 7.77 0.44
C GLU A 150 -25.62 6.93 1.73
N ARG A 151 -24.87 5.82 1.79
CA ARG A 151 -24.89 4.80 2.84
C ARG A 151 -23.50 4.23 3.15
N GLU A 152 -23.30 3.81 4.39
CA GLU A 152 -22.26 2.89 4.84
C GLU A 152 -22.64 1.51 4.32
N MET A 153 -22.01 1.06 3.24
CA MET A 153 -22.43 -0.18 2.61
C MET A 153 -21.33 -0.92 1.90
N PHE A 154 -21.52 -2.22 1.80
CA PHE A 154 -20.73 -3.11 0.99
C PHE A 154 -21.61 -4.19 0.36
N TYR A 155 -21.05 -4.89 -0.63
CA TYR A 155 -21.76 -5.84 -1.47
C TYR A 155 -21.24 -7.25 -1.25
N ILE A 156 -22.13 -8.23 -1.23
CA ILE A 156 -21.78 -9.65 -1.09
C ILE A 156 -22.37 -10.44 -2.26
N ASN A 157 -21.59 -11.35 -2.83
CA ASN A 157 -22.04 -12.17 -3.95
C ASN A 157 -23.09 -13.19 -3.50
N THR A 158 -24.23 -13.24 -4.19
CA THR A 158 -25.29 -14.24 -3.95
C THR A 158 -24.83 -15.68 -4.21
N SER A 159 -23.77 -15.88 -4.99
CA SER A 159 -23.18 -17.21 -5.25
C SER A 159 -22.66 -17.91 -4.00
N ALA A 160 -22.46 -17.18 -2.89
CA ALA A 160 -22.01 -17.72 -1.62
C ALA A 160 -23.15 -18.13 -0.67
N LEU A 161 -24.41 -17.82 -1.00
CA LEU A 161 -25.54 -18.02 -0.09
C LEU A 161 -25.65 -19.49 0.38
N ASP A 162 -25.36 -20.46 -0.48
CA ASP A 162 -25.34 -21.89 -0.09
C ASP A 162 -24.15 -22.33 0.78
N ASN A 163 -23.21 -21.43 1.10
CA ASN A 163 -21.98 -21.71 1.81
C ASN A 163 -21.72 -20.70 2.94
N MET A 164 -22.22 -21.04 4.15
CA MET A 164 -22.14 -20.18 5.32
C MET A 164 -20.70 -19.78 5.73
N GLN A 165 -19.72 -20.68 5.58
CA GLN A 165 -18.32 -20.38 5.92
C GLN A 165 -17.74 -19.32 4.97
N LYS A 166 -18.06 -19.42 3.67
CA LYS A 166 -17.68 -18.38 2.69
C LYS A 166 -18.38 -17.06 2.98
N LEU A 167 -19.67 -17.08 3.33
CA LEU A 167 -20.40 -15.86 3.67
C LEU A 167 -19.78 -15.15 4.87
N PHE A 168 -19.44 -15.87 5.95
CA PHE A 168 -18.74 -15.27 7.09
C PHE A 168 -17.40 -14.66 6.68
N THR A 169 -16.64 -15.35 5.83
CA THR A 169 -15.37 -14.85 5.30
C THR A 169 -15.56 -13.55 4.51
N PHE A 170 -16.49 -13.52 3.55
CA PHE A 170 -16.73 -12.34 2.70
C PHE A 170 -17.29 -11.18 3.52
N LEU A 171 -18.22 -11.44 4.43
CA LEU A 171 -18.79 -10.41 5.29
C LEU A 171 -17.72 -9.73 6.16
N THR A 172 -16.80 -10.52 6.72
CA THR A 172 -15.65 -10.04 7.50
C THR A 172 -14.71 -9.21 6.63
N HIS A 173 -14.33 -9.74 5.46
CA HIS A 173 -13.43 -9.05 4.52
C HIS A 173 -13.97 -7.67 4.11
N GLU A 174 -15.24 -7.61 3.70
CA GLU A 174 -15.84 -6.37 3.21
C GLU A 174 -16.13 -5.36 4.34
N PHE A 175 -16.45 -5.84 5.55
CA PHE A 175 -16.63 -4.95 6.70
C PHE A 175 -15.31 -4.28 7.10
N GLN A 176 -14.19 -5.00 7.01
CA GLN A 176 -12.86 -4.44 7.25
C GLN A 176 -12.60 -3.22 6.37
N HIS A 177 -12.96 -3.25 5.08
CA HIS A 177 -12.77 -2.11 4.19
C HIS A 177 -13.55 -0.87 4.63
N LEU A 178 -14.78 -1.04 5.13
CA LEU A 178 -15.58 0.06 5.67
C LEU A 178 -14.95 0.65 6.95
N ILE A 179 -14.37 -0.19 7.82
CA ILE A 179 -13.58 0.29 8.96
C ILE A 179 -12.34 1.05 8.46
N THR A 180 -11.60 0.50 7.50
CA THR A 180 -10.44 1.16 6.90
C THR A 180 -10.79 2.54 6.36
N PHE A 181 -11.91 2.67 5.64
CA PHE A 181 -12.38 3.95 5.11
C PHE A 181 -12.56 4.99 6.22
N ASN A 182 -13.20 4.63 7.33
CA ASN A 182 -13.36 5.57 8.44
C ASN A 182 -12.02 5.90 9.11
N GLN A 183 -11.27 4.87 9.48
CA GLN A 183 -10.04 5.05 10.27
C GLN A 183 -8.95 5.77 9.48
N LYS A 184 -8.81 5.47 8.19
CA LYS A 184 -7.72 5.98 7.36
C LYS A 184 -8.10 7.20 6.57
N GLU A 185 -9.19 7.13 5.81
CA GLU A 185 -9.57 8.20 4.88
C GLU A 185 -10.31 9.32 5.62
N LEU A 186 -11.38 9.01 6.34
CA LEU A 186 -12.20 10.05 6.98
C LEU A 186 -11.53 10.71 8.19
N LEU A 187 -10.95 9.92 9.10
CA LEU A 187 -10.39 10.45 10.35
C LEU A 187 -8.97 11.01 10.20
N ARG A 188 -8.22 10.55 9.19
CA ARG A 188 -6.79 10.86 9.05
C ARG A 188 -6.40 11.48 7.71
N ASP A 189 -7.35 11.67 6.79
CA ASP A 189 -7.11 12.25 5.47
C ASP A 189 -5.95 11.55 4.73
N SER A 190 -5.91 10.22 4.85
CA SER A 190 -4.89 9.36 4.24
C SER A 190 -5.55 8.22 3.49
N GLU A 191 -5.09 7.96 2.27
CA GLU A 191 -5.40 6.72 1.54
C GLU A 191 -4.22 5.76 1.73
N ASP A 192 -4.49 4.45 1.75
CA ASP A 192 -3.46 3.43 1.89
C ASP A 192 -3.13 2.77 0.54
N ASP A 193 -1.97 2.14 0.43
CA ASP A 193 -1.65 1.31 -0.74
C ASP A 193 -2.63 0.11 -0.77
N THR A 194 -3.13 -0.25 -1.96
CA THR A 194 -4.16 -1.30 -2.12
C THR A 194 -3.77 -2.63 -1.48
N TRP A 195 -2.54 -3.08 -1.68
CA TRP A 195 -2.05 -4.35 -1.13
C TRP A 195 -2.15 -4.40 0.41
N LEU A 196 -1.89 -3.28 1.10
CA LEU A 196 -1.95 -3.20 2.56
C LEU A 196 -3.40 -3.12 3.06
N ASN A 197 -4.27 -2.44 2.29
CA ASN A 197 -5.71 -2.46 2.56
C ASN A 197 -6.26 -3.88 2.53
N GLU A 198 -5.94 -4.62 1.47
CA GLU A 198 -6.38 -6.00 1.29
C GLU A 198 -5.74 -6.96 2.29
N MET A 199 -4.48 -6.71 2.67
CA MET A 199 -3.79 -7.49 3.72
C MET A 199 -4.58 -7.47 5.03
N ARG A 200 -5.13 -6.32 5.42
CA ARG A 200 -5.94 -6.20 6.62
C ARG A 200 -7.24 -6.98 6.50
N SER A 201 -7.93 -6.88 5.37
CA SER A 201 -9.17 -7.62 5.11
C SER A 201 -8.95 -9.14 5.14
N GLU A 202 -7.86 -9.64 4.54
CA GLU A 202 -7.52 -11.06 4.66
C GLU A 202 -7.19 -11.45 6.10
N TYR A 203 -6.44 -10.61 6.82
CA TYR A 203 -6.11 -10.86 8.21
C TYR A 203 -7.34 -10.87 9.13
N ALA A 204 -8.34 -10.02 8.86
CA ALA A 204 -9.61 -10.01 9.61
C ALA A 204 -10.29 -11.39 9.59
N THR A 205 -10.26 -12.10 8.45
CA THR A 205 -10.80 -13.47 8.35
C THR A 205 -10.06 -14.47 9.27
N HIS A 206 -8.75 -14.29 9.45
CA HIS A 206 -7.95 -15.09 10.37
C HIS A 206 -8.22 -14.70 11.83
N LEU A 207 -8.27 -13.40 12.14
CA LEU A 207 -8.56 -12.87 13.48
C LEU A 207 -9.87 -13.45 14.04
N LEU A 208 -10.88 -13.67 13.20
CA LEU A 208 -12.17 -14.21 13.62
C LEU A 208 -12.23 -15.75 13.67
N GLY A 209 -11.13 -16.43 13.37
CA GLY A 209 -11.01 -17.89 13.42
C GLY A 209 -11.66 -18.61 12.23
N TYR A 210 -12.01 -17.91 11.14
CA TYR A 210 -12.63 -18.56 9.96
C TYR A 210 -11.64 -19.39 9.13
N ASN A 211 -10.36 -19.31 9.48
CA ASN A 211 -9.25 -20.11 8.92
C ASN A 211 -8.75 -21.22 9.88
N ASP A 212 -9.36 -21.40 11.05
CA ASP A 212 -8.92 -22.41 12.05
C ASP A 212 -9.02 -23.84 11.50
N VAL A 213 -10.12 -24.12 10.80
CA VAL A 213 -10.28 -25.34 10.00
C VAL A 213 -9.70 -25.07 8.62
N TYR A 214 -8.47 -25.51 8.39
CA TYR A 214 -7.74 -25.20 7.15
C TYR A 214 -8.42 -25.74 5.89
N LYS A 215 -8.81 -27.01 5.89
CA LYS A 215 -9.38 -27.66 4.70
C LYS A 215 -10.72 -27.00 4.32
N GLY A 216 -10.80 -26.50 3.09
CA GLY A 216 -11.93 -25.76 2.54
C GLY A 216 -11.99 -24.28 2.94
N SER A 217 -11.01 -23.77 3.70
CA SER A 217 -10.99 -22.39 4.17
C SER A 217 -10.52 -21.38 3.12
N ASN A 218 -10.65 -20.10 3.49
CA ASN A 218 -10.01 -19.02 2.76
C ASN A 218 -8.49 -19.17 2.73
N MET A 219 -7.85 -19.47 3.87
CA MET A 219 -6.40 -19.63 3.97
C MET A 219 -5.85 -20.74 3.06
N GLU A 220 -6.51 -21.90 2.94
CA GLU A 220 -6.07 -22.95 2.00
C GLU A 220 -6.09 -22.44 0.55
N ARG A 221 -7.11 -21.65 0.17
CA ARG A 221 -7.18 -21.00 -1.14
C ARG A 221 -6.05 -19.97 -1.33
N ARG A 222 -5.73 -19.18 -0.30
CA ARG A 222 -4.65 -18.18 -0.34
C ARG A 222 -3.26 -18.82 -0.44
N VAL A 223 -3.03 -19.90 0.30
CA VAL A 223 -1.81 -20.72 0.18
C VAL A 223 -1.66 -21.25 -1.24
N SER A 224 -2.73 -21.82 -1.82
CA SER A 224 -2.73 -22.29 -3.21
C SER A 224 -2.44 -21.16 -4.21
N GLY A 225 -3.04 -19.99 -4.01
CA GLY A 225 -2.77 -18.80 -4.85
C GLY A 225 -1.32 -18.36 -4.81
N PHE A 226 -0.72 -18.26 -3.61
CA PHE A 226 0.70 -17.94 -3.47
C PHE A 226 1.60 -19.00 -4.13
N LEU A 227 1.35 -20.29 -3.91
CA LEU A 227 2.18 -21.37 -4.46
C LEU A 227 2.08 -21.47 -6.00
N SER A 228 1.03 -20.91 -6.61
CA SER A 228 0.90 -20.84 -8.07
C SER A 228 1.84 -19.84 -8.73
N ASP A 229 2.24 -18.78 -8.01
CA ASP A 229 3.23 -17.79 -8.45
C ASP A 229 3.89 -17.13 -7.22
N PRO A 230 4.86 -17.82 -6.57
CA PRO A 230 5.54 -17.30 -5.39
C PRO A 230 6.49 -16.14 -5.71
N TYR A 231 6.64 -15.81 -7.00
CA TYR A 231 7.51 -14.76 -7.53
C TYR A 231 6.76 -13.45 -7.78
N ASP A 232 5.45 -13.44 -7.57
CA ASP A 232 4.61 -12.26 -7.62
C ASP A 232 5.07 -11.18 -6.62
N SER A 233 4.84 -9.91 -6.94
CA SER A 233 5.24 -8.80 -6.07
C SER A 233 4.24 -8.66 -4.93
N LEU A 234 4.73 -8.57 -3.69
CA LEU A 234 3.89 -8.31 -2.53
C LEU A 234 3.09 -7.00 -2.65
N THR A 235 3.59 -6.05 -3.43
CA THR A 235 3.10 -4.66 -3.46
C THR A 235 2.40 -4.26 -4.77
N GLU A 236 2.62 -5.01 -5.85
CA GLU A 236 1.85 -4.82 -7.09
C GLU A 236 0.43 -5.39 -6.89
N TRP A 237 -0.56 -4.84 -7.59
CA TRP A 237 -1.93 -5.29 -7.40
C TRP A 237 -2.66 -5.49 -8.73
N HIS A 238 -2.92 -6.74 -9.09
CA HIS A 238 -3.72 -7.10 -10.27
C HIS A 238 -5.10 -7.64 -9.94
N ASN A 239 -5.40 -7.81 -8.65
CA ASN A 239 -6.63 -8.45 -8.17
C ASN A 239 -6.70 -9.94 -8.61
N LEU A 240 -5.58 -10.66 -8.52
CA LEU A 240 -5.41 -12.06 -8.89
C LEU A 240 -5.10 -12.95 -7.67
N PRO A 241 -5.35 -14.27 -7.75
CA PRO A 241 -5.11 -15.18 -6.63
C PRO A 241 -3.71 -15.10 -5.98
N PRO A 242 -2.59 -14.92 -6.73
CA PRO A 242 -1.27 -14.74 -6.13
C PRO A 242 -1.13 -13.47 -5.29
N ASP A 243 -1.68 -12.32 -5.73
CA ASP A 243 -1.63 -11.05 -4.99
C ASP A 243 -2.19 -11.26 -3.57
N TYR A 244 -3.39 -11.87 -3.49
CA TYR A 244 -4.05 -12.18 -2.22
C TYR A 244 -3.30 -13.25 -1.42
N GLY A 245 -2.68 -14.22 -2.08
CA GLY A 245 -1.87 -15.26 -1.44
C GLY A 245 -0.67 -14.66 -0.71
N ASN A 246 0.04 -13.76 -1.38
CA ASN A 246 1.18 -13.01 -0.85
C ASN A 246 0.80 -12.26 0.44
N ILE A 247 -0.20 -11.39 0.36
CA ILE A 247 -0.59 -10.54 1.49
C ILE A 247 -1.25 -11.33 2.62
N ALA A 248 -1.99 -12.42 2.36
CA ALA A 248 -2.58 -13.22 3.42
C ALA A 248 -1.52 -13.94 4.26
N LEU A 249 -0.50 -14.51 3.60
CA LEU A 249 0.61 -15.19 4.25
C LEU A 249 1.53 -14.19 4.96
N PHE A 250 1.85 -13.07 4.33
CA PHE A 250 2.67 -12.02 4.94
C PHE A 250 1.98 -11.35 6.13
N GLY A 251 0.68 -11.06 6.03
CA GLY A 251 -0.12 -10.51 7.13
C GLY A 251 -0.15 -11.46 8.33
N LEU A 252 -0.43 -12.75 8.10
CA LEU A 252 -0.37 -13.75 9.17
C LEU A 252 1.04 -13.82 9.80
N TYR A 253 2.09 -13.77 8.98
CA TYR A 253 3.47 -13.77 9.46
C TYR A 253 3.77 -12.57 10.38
N ILE A 254 3.35 -11.36 10.00
CA ILE A 254 3.50 -10.17 10.85
C ILE A 254 2.79 -10.39 12.19
N ALA A 255 1.54 -10.85 12.17
CA ALA A 255 0.77 -11.05 13.39
C ALA A 255 1.43 -12.05 14.36
N GLU A 256 1.95 -13.16 13.84
CA GLU A 256 2.56 -14.21 14.66
C GLU A 256 3.94 -13.84 15.22
N LYS A 257 4.71 -13.01 14.51
CA LYS A 257 6.13 -12.78 14.80
C LYS A 257 6.43 -11.38 15.35
N TYR A 258 5.63 -10.40 14.97
CA TYR A 258 5.81 -9.00 15.34
C TYR A 258 4.60 -8.40 16.05
N SER A 259 3.60 -9.20 16.44
CA SER A 259 2.33 -8.79 17.05
C SER A 259 1.21 -8.51 16.04
N PRO A 260 -0.03 -8.96 16.32
CA PRO A 260 -1.21 -8.54 15.56
C PRO A 260 -1.42 -7.01 15.64
N ASP A 261 -1.00 -6.37 16.73
CA ASP A 261 -1.16 -4.92 16.93
C ASP A 261 -0.44 -4.09 15.85
N VAL A 262 0.64 -4.62 15.26
CA VAL A 262 1.33 -3.96 14.13
C VAL A 262 0.38 -3.78 12.94
N ILE A 263 -0.53 -4.73 12.72
CA ILE A 263 -1.53 -4.69 11.64
C ILE A 263 -2.63 -3.68 11.96
N SER A 264 -3.22 -3.74 13.16
CA SER A 264 -4.26 -2.77 13.56
C SER A 264 -3.73 -1.34 13.59
N ASP A 265 -2.51 -1.13 14.07
CA ASP A 265 -1.90 0.19 14.18
C ASP A 265 -1.60 0.82 12.81
N THR A 266 -1.55 0.02 11.74
CA THR A 266 -1.47 0.58 10.38
C THR A 266 -2.69 1.44 10.03
N LEU A 267 -3.85 1.22 10.66
CA LEU A 267 -5.03 2.09 10.52
C LEU A 267 -4.99 3.30 11.44
N GLN A 268 -4.18 3.24 12.49
CA GLN A 268 -4.17 4.25 13.55
C GLN A 268 -3.18 5.40 13.31
N ASN A 269 -2.39 5.32 12.25
CA ASN A 269 -1.44 6.34 11.83
C ASN A 269 -1.82 7.01 10.48
N ASP A 270 -1.13 8.08 10.11
CA ASP A 270 -1.35 8.93 8.93
C ASP A 270 -0.42 8.60 7.73
N LEU A 271 0.28 7.46 7.78
CA LEU A 271 1.18 7.02 6.72
C LEU A 271 0.56 5.87 5.90
N ALA A 272 1.01 5.69 4.67
CA ALA A 272 0.55 4.61 3.79
C ALA A 272 1.61 3.54 3.56
N GLY A 273 1.16 2.34 3.20
CA GLY A 273 1.97 1.23 2.72
C GLY A 273 3.09 0.84 3.67
N ILE A 274 4.28 0.66 3.11
CA ILE A 274 5.48 0.24 3.85
C ILE A 274 5.80 1.17 5.03
N LYS A 275 5.63 2.50 4.85
CA LYS A 275 5.92 3.46 5.92
C LYS A 275 4.93 3.35 7.08
N SER A 276 3.68 2.97 6.79
CA SER A 276 2.68 2.68 7.83
C SER A 276 3.13 1.52 8.70
N ILE A 277 3.55 0.41 8.08
CA ILE A 277 4.05 -0.77 8.80
C ILE A 277 5.31 -0.45 9.61
N GLU A 278 6.28 0.28 9.04
CA GLU A 278 7.50 0.65 9.78
C GLU A 278 7.21 1.52 11.00
N LYS A 279 6.25 2.45 10.89
CA LYS A 279 5.79 3.24 12.03
C LYS A 279 5.12 2.36 13.08
N SER A 280 4.20 1.48 12.67
CA SER A 280 3.53 0.55 13.58
C SER A 280 4.52 -0.39 14.29
N LEU A 281 5.52 -0.93 13.58
CA LEU A 281 6.61 -1.72 14.17
C LEU A 281 7.35 -0.94 15.26
N ALA A 282 7.76 0.29 14.94
CA ALA A 282 8.49 1.13 15.88
C ALA A 282 7.66 1.51 17.12
N GLU A 283 6.37 1.81 16.93
CA GLU A 283 5.43 2.12 18.03
C GLU A 283 5.17 0.88 18.92
N ASN A 284 5.22 -0.32 18.35
CA ASN A 284 5.15 -1.59 19.07
C ASN A 284 6.51 -2.06 19.65
N GLY A 285 7.56 -1.23 19.56
CA GLY A 285 8.86 -1.49 20.20
C GLY A 285 9.81 -2.39 19.38
N PHE A 286 9.48 -2.69 18.13
CA PHE A 286 10.36 -3.41 17.21
C PHE A 286 11.38 -2.47 16.58
N LYS A 287 12.57 -2.99 16.29
CA LYS A 287 13.66 -2.23 15.66
C LYS A 287 13.81 -2.55 14.18
N GLU A 288 13.19 -3.64 13.77
CA GLU A 288 13.13 -4.15 12.42
C GLU A 288 12.42 -3.15 11.50
N LYS A 289 12.98 -2.98 10.32
CA LYS A 289 12.37 -2.26 9.21
C LYS A 289 11.62 -3.21 8.31
N PHE A 290 10.92 -2.68 7.32
CA PHE A 290 10.14 -3.49 6.39
C PHE A 290 11.02 -4.53 5.65
N ILE A 291 12.23 -4.14 5.25
CA ILE A 291 13.18 -5.05 4.61
C ILE A 291 13.57 -6.23 5.52
N ASP A 292 13.71 -6.00 6.83
CA ASP A 292 14.12 -7.04 7.77
C ASP A 292 13.00 -8.07 7.96
N ILE A 293 11.75 -7.61 8.14
CA ILE A 293 10.59 -8.51 8.27
C ILE A 293 10.31 -9.25 6.96
N TYR A 294 10.51 -8.60 5.82
CA TYR A 294 10.32 -9.20 4.51
C TYR A 294 11.37 -10.30 4.23
N ILE A 295 12.64 -10.08 4.58
CA ILE A 295 13.69 -11.12 4.47
C ILE A 295 13.34 -12.34 5.33
N ASN A 296 12.95 -12.12 6.59
CA ASN A 296 12.59 -13.23 7.46
C ASN A 296 11.33 -13.98 6.96
N TRP A 297 10.40 -13.28 6.32
CA TRP A 297 9.27 -13.90 5.65
C TRP A 297 9.68 -14.72 4.42
N LEU A 298 10.55 -14.20 3.55
CA LEU A 298 11.08 -14.98 2.41
C LEU A 298 11.80 -16.26 2.87
N ILE A 299 12.51 -16.20 4.00
CA ILE A 299 13.14 -17.37 4.62
C ILE A 299 12.06 -18.32 5.16
N THR A 300 11.03 -17.78 5.81
CA THR A 300 9.89 -18.56 6.29
C THR A 300 9.20 -19.30 5.15
N SER A 301 9.06 -18.69 3.98
CA SER A 301 8.43 -19.31 2.82
C SER A 301 9.18 -20.51 2.26
N ILE A 302 10.49 -20.65 2.52
CA ILE A 302 11.29 -21.78 2.00
C ILE A 302 11.72 -22.80 3.05
N ILE A 303 11.99 -22.37 4.29
CA ILE A 303 12.39 -23.28 5.39
C ILE A 303 11.18 -23.69 6.23
N ASN A 304 10.35 -22.71 6.59
CA ASN A 304 9.22 -22.84 7.49
C ASN A 304 9.49 -23.65 8.78
N ASN A 305 10.56 -23.32 9.50
CA ASN A 305 11.01 -24.02 10.70
C ASN A 305 11.49 -23.02 11.76
N ASN A 306 10.93 -23.12 12.96
CA ASN A 306 11.21 -22.25 14.11
C ASN A 306 12.36 -22.72 15.02
N GLU A 307 12.96 -23.89 14.78
CA GLU A 307 13.95 -24.53 15.66
C GLU A 307 15.23 -23.69 15.80
N HIS A 308 15.76 -23.18 14.69
CA HIS A 308 17.00 -22.40 14.69
C HIS A 308 16.77 -20.90 14.88
N ASN A 309 15.66 -20.38 14.38
CA ASN A 309 15.26 -19.01 14.56
C ASN A 309 13.73 -18.95 14.60
N LYS A 310 13.18 -18.37 15.67
CA LYS A 310 11.72 -18.25 15.86
C LYS A 310 11.01 -17.40 14.80
N LEU A 311 11.77 -16.64 14.01
CA LEU A 311 11.26 -15.81 12.91
C LEU A 311 11.18 -16.54 11.57
N TRP A 312 11.60 -17.81 11.46
CA TRP A 312 11.76 -18.54 10.19
C TRP A 312 10.74 -19.66 9.94
N GLY A 313 9.61 -19.64 10.63
CA GLY A 313 8.48 -20.55 10.42
C GLY A 313 7.18 -19.95 10.91
N TYR A 314 6.03 -20.44 10.44
CA TYR A 314 4.74 -20.08 11.04
C TYR A 314 4.55 -20.77 12.40
N ASN A 315 3.77 -20.17 13.28
CA ASN A 315 3.27 -20.81 14.51
C ASN A 315 1.99 -21.61 14.22
N ASN A 316 1.21 -21.21 13.21
CA ASN A 316 0.02 -21.91 12.77
C ASN A 316 0.35 -23.32 12.23
N TYR A 317 -0.09 -24.35 12.96
CA TYR A 317 0.16 -25.74 12.61
C TYR A 317 -0.45 -26.16 11.26
N ASN A 318 -1.49 -25.46 10.79
CA ASN A 318 -2.09 -25.72 9.48
C ASN A 318 -1.13 -25.37 8.33
N LEU A 319 -0.08 -24.59 8.61
CA LEU A 319 0.96 -24.23 7.65
C LEU A 319 2.24 -25.03 7.88
N SER A 320 2.26 -26.12 8.65
CA SER A 320 3.51 -26.88 8.89
C SER A 320 4.16 -27.41 7.61
N ASP A 321 3.33 -27.74 6.62
CA ASP A 321 3.76 -28.33 5.34
C ASP A 321 3.92 -27.29 4.24
N PHE A 322 3.73 -26.01 4.55
CA PHE A 322 3.90 -24.92 3.60
C PHE A 322 5.37 -24.68 3.30
N ASN A 323 5.76 -24.75 2.03
CA ASN A 323 7.06 -24.35 1.54
C ASN A 323 7.01 -23.99 0.04
N VAL A 324 7.89 -23.10 -0.38
CA VAL A 324 8.15 -22.78 -1.78
C VAL A 324 9.17 -23.76 -2.34
N GLU A 325 8.85 -24.33 -3.49
CA GLU A 325 9.85 -25.02 -4.32
C GLU A 325 10.60 -23.99 -5.17
N THR A 326 11.93 -24.03 -5.13
CA THR A 326 12.75 -23.08 -5.90
C THR A 326 12.90 -23.53 -7.34
N GLU A 327 12.46 -22.73 -8.31
CA GLU A 327 12.67 -23.02 -9.73
C GLU A 327 14.13 -22.81 -10.15
N ASN A 328 14.78 -21.82 -9.55
CA ASN A 328 16.18 -21.47 -9.80
C ASN A 328 17.13 -22.29 -8.91
N LEU A 329 17.22 -23.60 -9.19
CA LEU A 329 18.13 -24.54 -8.52
C LEU A 329 19.41 -24.77 -9.35
N LEU A 330 20.56 -24.48 -8.75
CA LEU A 330 21.87 -24.83 -9.27
C LEU A 330 22.45 -26.00 -8.47
N GLU A 331 22.83 -27.07 -9.18
CA GLU A 331 23.42 -28.26 -8.59
C GLU A 331 24.69 -28.65 -9.33
N GLY A 332 25.76 -28.96 -8.59
CA GLY A 332 27.02 -29.40 -9.19
C GLY A 332 27.72 -28.32 -10.01
N LEU A 333 28.22 -27.27 -9.34
CA LEU A 333 28.94 -26.20 -10.03
C LEU A 333 30.35 -26.69 -10.43
N SER A 334 30.64 -26.76 -11.73
CA SER A 334 31.99 -27.03 -12.24
C SER A 334 32.89 -25.81 -12.13
N SER A 335 34.18 -26.01 -11.82
CA SER A 335 35.15 -24.93 -11.61
C SER A 335 35.61 -24.19 -12.86
N ASP A 336 35.35 -24.71 -14.05
CA ASP A 336 35.64 -24.09 -15.34
C ASP A 336 34.43 -23.37 -15.97
N VAL A 337 33.25 -23.47 -15.36
CA VAL A 337 31.98 -22.90 -15.86
C VAL A 337 31.55 -21.70 -15.03
N ILE A 338 30.96 -20.71 -15.71
CA ILE A 338 30.19 -19.63 -15.08
C ILE A 338 28.72 -19.97 -15.27
N PHE A 339 27.98 -20.09 -14.18
CA PHE A 339 26.53 -20.30 -14.21
C PHE A 339 25.85 -18.95 -14.06
N GLU A 340 24.78 -18.71 -14.79
CA GLU A 340 24.06 -17.44 -14.76
C GLU A 340 22.56 -17.66 -14.61
N ILE A 341 21.95 -16.88 -13.72
CA ILE A 341 20.50 -16.73 -13.63
C ILE A 341 20.18 -15.32 -14.13
N ASN A 342 19.21 -15.22 -15.03
CA ASN A 342 18.79 -13.96 -15.62
C ASN A 342 17.30 -13.74 -15.37
N ASP A 343 16.98 -12.85 -14.44
CA ASP A 343 15.61 -12.58 -14.00
C ASP A 343 15.22 -11.12 -14.20
N ASP A 344 13.94 -10.91 -14.49
CA ASP A 344 13.29 -9.62 -14.37
C ASP A 344 12.61 -9.54 -13.00
N ILE A 345 13.07 -8.60 -12.16
CA ILE A 345 12.69 -8.49 -10.75
C ILE A 345 11.94 -7.18 -10.51
N LYS A 346 10.76 -7.28 -9.89
CA LYS A 346 9.95 -6.12 -9.45
C LYS A 346 10.30 -5.78 -8.00
N ASP A 347 9.92 -4.60 -7.52
CA ASP A 347 10.06 -4.30 -6.10
C ASP A 347 9.25 -5.30 -5.27
N TRP A 348 9.85 -5.78 -4.18
CA TRP A 348 9.18 -6.68 -3.22
C TRP A 348 8.61 -7.96 -3.83
N SER A 349 9.20 -8.45 -4.93
CA SER A 349 8.93 -9.80 -5.46
C SER A 349 9.86 -10.83 -4.85
N GLY A 350 9.32 -11.98 -4.42
CA GLY A 350 10.12 -13.07 -3.87
C GLY A 350 11.04 -13.69 -4.92
N ARG A 351 12.31 -13.95 -4.59
CA ARG A 351 13.27 -14.68 -5.45
C ARG A 351 14.15 -15.55 -4.57
N TRP A 352 14.37 -16.79 -4.98
CA TRP A 352 15.22 -17.76 -4.29
C TRP A 352 16.11 -18.49 -5.30
N TYR A 353 17.41 -18.24 -5.24
CA TYR A 353 18.42 -18.96 -6.02
C TYR A 353 19.07 -19.99 -5.11
N GLU A 354 18.65 -21.23 -5.20
CA GLU A 354 19.16 -22.31 -4.36
C GLU A 354 20.38 -22.97 -5.03
N ILE A 355 21.45 -23.13 -4.27
CA ILE A 355 22.66 -23.84 -4.67
C ILE A 355 22.82 -25.05 -3.75
N LYS A 356 22.84 -26.25 -4.33
CA LYS A 356 23.13 -27.51 -3.63
C LYS A 356 24.29 -28.22 -4.28
N ASN A 357 24.90 -29.16 -3.56
CA ASN A 357 25.97 -30.00 -4.06
C ASN A 357 27.01 -29.17 -4.83
N PHE A 358 27.65 -28.23 -4.13
CA PHE A 358 28.45 -27.17 -4.76
C PHE A 358 29.43 -27.69 -5.81
N LYS A 359 29.97 -28.91 -5.66
CA LYS A 359 30.91 -29.54 -6.59
C LYS A 359 30.23 -30.43 -7.61
N SER A 360 30.68 -30.36 -8.86
CA SER A 360 30.25 -31.25 -9.95
C SER A 360 30.99 -32.58 -9.96
N GLY A 361 32.27 -32.58 -9.54
CA GLY A 361 33.13 -33.76 -9.52
C GLY A 361 34.39 -33.58 -8.66
N PRO A 362 35.28 -34.62 -8.59
CA PRO A 362 36.53 -34.57 -7.81
C PRO A 362 37.50 -33.46 -8.22
N GLU A 363 37.46 -33.03 -9.49
CA GLU A 363 38.22 -31.90 -10.02
C GLU A 363 37.95 -30.57 -9.28
N ASP A 364 36.78 -30.45 -8.65
CA ASP A 364 36.36 -29.26 -7.92
C ASP A 364 36.80 -29.27 -6.45
N ASP A 365 37.36 -30.39 -5.94
CA ASP A 365 37.75 -30.53 -4.53
C ASP A 365 38.76 -29.45 -4.12
N ALA A 366 39.65 -29.05 -5.03
CA ALA A 366 40.66 -28.03 -4.77
C ALA A 366 40.18 -26.59 -4.96
N VAL A 367 38.93 -26.36 -5.41
CA VAL A 367 38.39 -25.01 -5.73
C VAL A 367 37.29 -24.63 -4.76
N GLU A 368 37.64 -24.11 -3.59
CA GLU A 368 36.72 -24.02 -2.44
C GLU A 368 36.02 -22.67 -2.25
N ILE A 369 36.21 -21.70 -3.15
CA ILE A 369 35.59 -20.37 -3.04
C ILE A 369 34.54 -20.21 -4.13
N LEU A 370 33.35 -19.76 -3.77
CA LEU A 370 32.31 -19.33 -4.71
C LEU A 370 32.33 -17.81 -4.81
N LYS A 371 32.55 -17.27 -6.00
CA LYS A 371 32.26 -15.87 -6.32
C LYS A 371 30.82 -15.77 -6.82
N VAL A 372 30.05 -14.87 -6.24
CA VAL A 372 28.71 -14.49 -6.72
C VAL A 372 28.75 -13.03 -7.14
N GLU A 373 28.36 -12.74 -8.38
CA GLU A 373 28.40 -11.41 -8.97
C GLU A 373 27.04 -11.02 -9.53
N PHE A 374 26.66 -9.76 -9.35
CA PHE A 374 25.34 -9.23 -9.70
C PHE A 374 25.49 -8.10 -10.71
N ASN A 375 24.80 -8.19 -11.84
CA ASN A 375 24.80 -7.16 -12.87
C ASN A 375 23.37 -6.69 -13.14
N SER A 376 23.13 -5.40 -12.90
CA SER A 376 21.87 -4.73 -13.19
C SER A 376 22.14 -3.25 -13.43
N SER A 377 21.33 -2.62 -14.27
CA SER A 377 21.36 -1.16 -14.45
C SER A 377 20.95 -0.38 -13.19
N SER A 378 20.28 -1.04 -12.23
CA SER A 378 19.86 -0.45 -10.95
C SER A 378 20.44 -1.20 -9.75
N ILE A 379 21.72 -1.62 -9.83
CA ILE A 379 22.33 -2.51 -8.83
C ILE A 379 22.22 -2.00 -7.38
N THR A 380 22.30 -0.69 -7.14
CA THR A 380 22.20 -0.09 -5.80
C THR A 380 20.78 -0.16 -5.20
N SER A 381 19.77 -0.49 -6.00
CA SER A 381 18.39 -0.71 -5.54
C SER A 381 18.20 -2.07 -4.87
N PHE A 382 19.16 -2.98 -5.02
CA PHE A 382 19.07 -4.35 -4.49
C PHE A 382 19.61 -4.47 -3.07
N HIS A 383 18.96 -5.31 -2.29
CA HIS A 383 19.50 -5.95 -1.10
C HIS A 383 19.60 -7.43 -1.38
N ILE A 384 20.73 -8.06 -1.05
CA ILE A 384 20.93 -9.50 -1.24
C ILE A 384 20.97 -10.16 0.13
N ALA A 385 19.92 -10.90 0.47
CA ALA A 385 19.94 -11.80 1.61
C ALA A 385 20.52 -13.15 1.17
N VAL A 386 21.45 -13.69 1.94
CA VAL A 386 22.13 -14.96 1.65
C VAL A 386 21.98 -15.87 2.85
N LEU A 387 21.19 -16.91 2.70
CA LEU A 387 20.99 -17.93 3.71
C LEU A 387 21.91 -19.11 3.40
N VAL A 388 22.94 -19.31 4.21
CA VAL A 388 23.82 -20.48 4.11
C VAL A 388 23.42 -21.52 5.14
N VAL A 389 23.44 -22.80 4.77
CA VAL A 389 23.17 -23.91 5.69
C VAL A 389 24.43 -24.72 5.85
N GLY A 390 24.88 -24.88 7.09
CA GLY A 390 26.05 -25.66 7.43
C GLY A 390 25.90 -27.14 7.07
N THR A 391 27.02 -27.88 7.04
CA THR A 391 26.99 -29.35 6.94
C THR A 391 26.38 -30.01 8.18
N ASP A 392 26.33 -29.29 9.30
CA ASP A 392 25.61 -29.65 10.54
C ASP A 392 24.10 -29.37 10.48
N GLY A 393 23.61 -28.77 9.38
CA GLY A 393 22.22 -28.37 9.21
C GLY A 393 21.90 -26.98 9.75
N THR A 394 22.84 -26.27 10.39
CA THR A 394 22.58 -24.97 11.00
C THR A 394 22.47 -23.86 9.95
N PRO A 395 21.31 -23.18 9.81
CA PRO A 395 21.15 -22.05 8.91
C PRO A 395 21.72 -20.76 9.49
N LYS A 396 22.31 -19.91 8.63
CA LYS A 396 22.82 -18.58 8.96
C LYS A 396 22.47 -17.58 7.87
N LEU A 397 21.89 -16.45 8.28
CA LEU A 397 21.57 -15.33 7.40
C LEU A 397 22.75 -14.36 7.31
N LEU A 398 23.13 -14.02 6.10
CA LEU A 398 24.15 -13.04 5.73
C LEU A 398 23.50 -12.00 4.82
N ASN A 399 24.03 -10.78 4.81
CA ASN A 399 23.46 -9.70 4.02
C ASN A 399 24.56 -9.03 3.17
N PHE A 400 24.19 -8.66 1.95
CA PHE A 400 25.05 -7.94 1.03
C PHE A 400 24.27 -6.84 0.31
N ASN A 401 24.78 -5.61 0.38
CA ASN A 401 24.20 -4.46 -0.30
C ASN A 401 25.13 -4.07 -1.44
N PRO A 402 24.86 -4.49 -2.68
CA PRO A 402 25.74 -4.19 -3.80
C PRO A 402 25.76 -2.68 -4.09
N THR A 403 26.91 -2.23 -4.55
CA THR A 403 27.16 -0.86 -5.00
C THR A 403 27.71 -0.87 -6.41
N ILE A 404 27.75 0.28 -7.07
CA ILE A 404 28.34 0.41 -8.42
C ILE A 404 29.79 -0.09 -8.46
N SER A 405 30.56 0.12 -7.39
CA SER A 405 31.97 -0.28 -7.29
C SER A 405 32.20 -1.68 -6.70
N ASN A 406 31.17 -2.28 -6.09
CA ASN A 406 31.27 -3.56 -5.39
C ASN A 406 29.93 -4.30 -5.51
N ASN A 407 29.81 -5.10 -6.55
CA ASN A 407 28.62 -5.85 -6.95
C ASN A 407 28.82 -7.36 -6.86
N TYR A 408 29.81 -7.83 -6.09
CA TYR A 408 30.09 -9.24 -5.90
C TYR A 408 30.51 -9.54 -4.45
N PHE A 409 30.34 -10.79 -4.05
CA PHE A 409 30.92 -11.32 -2.82
C PHE A 409 31.50 -12.72 -3.03
N TYR A 410 32.25 -13.19 -2.05
CA TYR A 410 32.82 -14.53 -2.01
C TYR A 410 32.29 -15.32 -0.80
N LEU A 411 32.01 -16.61 -1.00
CA LEU A 411 31.83 -17.60 0.07
C LEU A 411 33.02 -18.54 0.06
N GLU A 412 33.74 -18.66 1.18
CA GLU A 412 34.88 -19.58 1.30
C GLU A 412 34.47 -20.91 1.94
N GLY A 413 35.18 -21.98 1.56
CA GLY A 413 34.98 -23.31 2.14
C GLY A 413 33.69 -23.99 1.68
N ILE A 414 33.20 -23.70 0.48
CA ILE A 414 31.92 -24.23 -0.04
C ILE A 414 31.85 -25.75 -0.13
N ASN A 415 33.01 -26.41 -0.16
CA ASN A 415 33.09 -27.87 -0.21
C ASN A 415 32.92 -28.54 1.16
N ASN A 416 33.24 -27.85 2.26
CA ASN A 416 33.38 -28.46 3.58
C ASN A 416 32.44 -27.84 4.62
N ASN A 417 32.08 -26.57 4.46
CA ASN A 417 31.36 -25.81 5.46
C ASN A 417 29.85 -25.75 5.21
N PHE A 418 29.41 -25.93 3.96
CA PHE A 418 28.03 -25.68 3.56
C PHE A 418 27.41 -26.91 2.88
N SER A 419 26.16 -27.22 3.26
CA SER A 419 25.32 -28.17 2.53
C SER A 419 24.55 -27.49 1.40
N LYS A 420 24.13 -26.24 1.62
CA LYS A 420 23.45 -25.40 0.60
C LYS A 420 23.58 -23.91 0.88
N ALA A 421 23.33 -23.10 -0.14
CA ALA A 421 23.11 -21.66 0.00
C ALA A 421 21.86 -21.24 -0.79
N ILE A 422 21.11 -20.29 -0.26
CA ILE A 422 19.96 -19.68 -0.91
C ILE A 422 20.21 -18.18 -0.99
N ILE A 423 20.24 -17.64 -2.21
CA ILE A 423 20.47 -16.21 -2.47
C ILE A 423 19.14 -15.59 -2.88
N MET A 424 18.75 -14.55 -2.15
CA MET A 424 17.47 -13.85 -2.32
C MET A 424 17.75 -12.40 -2.69
N PRO A 425 17.80 -12.07 -4.00
CA PRO A 425 17.88 -10.69 -4.45
C PRO A 425 16.53 -9.99 -4.26
N ILE A 426 16.54 -8.90 -3.52
CA ILE A 426 15.35 -8.10 -3.20
C ILE A 426 15.54 -6.71 -3.76
N LYS A 427 14.74 -6.35 -4.76
CA LYS A 427 14.64 -4.97 -5.22
C LYS A 427 13.74 -4.19 -4.25
N LYS A 428 14.24 -3.07 -3.73
CA LYS A 428 13.61 -2.33 -2.62
C LYS A 428 13.66 -0.81 -2.81
N ASP A 429 13.61 -0.32 -4.05
CA ASP A 429 13.71 1.13 -4.30
C ASP A 429 12.38 1.85 -4.20
N ARG A 430 11.27 1.20 -4.56
CA ARG A 430 9.93 1.75 -4.44
C ARG A 430 9.37 1.42 -3.07
N LEU A 431 8.86 2.44 -2.38
CA LEU A 431 8.32 2.33 -1.02
C LEU A 431 6.84 2.72 -0.91
N SER A 432 6.22 3.19 -2.00
CA SER A 432 4.85 3.71 -1.98
C SER A 432 4.28 3.87 -3.38
N GLY A 433 2.95 4.01 -3.45
CA GLY A 433 2.23 4.39 -4.65
C GLY A 433 2.29 3.30 -5.72
N PHE A 434 2.37 2.04 -5.30
CA PHE A 434 2.36 0.89 -6.20
C PHE A 434 1.04 0.81 -6.97
N GLY A 435 1.09 0.29 -8.19
CA GLY A 435 -0.07 0.07 -9.03
C GLY A 435 -0.13 -1.36 -9.56
N SER A 436 -0.80 -1.53 -10.70
CA SER A 436 -1.02 -2.83 -11.34
C SER A 436 -0.06 -3.13 -12.49
N ASN A 437 1.03 -2.36 -12.62
CA ASN A 437 1.97 -2.44 -13.74
C ASN A 437 3.36 -1.96 -13.28
N GLU A 438 3.84 -2.59 -12.20
CA GLU A 438 5.15 -2.32 -11.62
C GLU A 438 6.26 -2.73 -12.59
N LYS A 439 7.26 -1.86 -12.71
CA LYS A 439 8.37 -2.08 -13.65
C LYS A 439 9.34 -3.09 -13.05
N SER A 440 9.59 -4.15 -13.81
CA SER A 440 10.72 -5.02 -13.52
C SER A 440 12.03 -4.39 -13.98
N ILE A 441 13.12 -4.80 -13.32
CA ILE A 441 14.48 -4.54 -13.76
C ILE A 441 15.20 -5.86 -13.94
N ASN A 442 15.99 -5.94 -15.00
CA ASN A 442 16.79 -7.12 -15.26
C ASN A 442 17.94 -7.23 -14.24
N LEU A 443 18.17 -8.43 -13.72
CA LEU A 443 19.29 -8.81 -12.88
C LEU A 443 19.92 -10.09 -13.42
N ILE A 444 21.19 -10.02 -13.78
CA ILE A 444 22.02 -11.20 -14.08
C ILE A 444 22.83 -11.52 -12.82
N THR A 445 22.67 -12.73 -12.30
CA THR A 445 23.47 -13.25 -11.18
C THR A 445 24.38 -14.35 -11.70
N SER A 446 25.69 -14.13 -11.62
CA SER A 446 26.72 -15.05 -12.10
C SER A 446 27.41 -15.76 -10.92
N PHE A 447 27.57 -17.07 -11.04
CA PHE A 447 28.18 -17.96 -10.04
C PHE A 447 29.42 -18.60 -10.63
N ARG A 448 30.55 -18.46 -9.94
CA ARG A 448 31.83 -19.02 -10.40
C ARG A 448 32.66 -19.54 -9.25
N ARG A 449 33.10 -20.79 -9.33
CA ARG A 449 34.11 -21.32 -8.40
C ARG A 449 35.49 -20.76 -8.73
N THR A 450 36.27 -20.44 -7.71
CA THR A 450 37.62 -19.92 -7.88
C THR A 450 38.51 -20.23 -6.68
N ASN A 451 39.82 -20.12 -6.88
CA ASN A 451 40.81 -20.06 -5.78
C ASN A 451 41.42 -18.67 -5.64
N ALA A 452 41.01 -17.73 -6.49
CA ALA A 452 41.49 -16.36 -6.43
C ALA A 452 40.60 -15.57 -5.47
N LEU A 453 41.18 -15.18 -4.34
CA LEU A 453 40.59 -14.21 -3.43
C LEU A 453 41.39 -12.89 -3.49
N PRO A 454 40.89 -11.87 -4.21
CA PRO A 454 41.58 -10.57 -4.28
C PRO A 454 41.72 -9.91 -2.91
N SER A 455 42.81 -9.17 -2.71
CA SER A 455 42.98 -8.36 -1.50
C SER A 455 41.87 -7.31 -1.40
N GLY A 456 41.17 -7.26 -0.26
CA GLY A 456 40.04 -6.36 -0.04
C GLY A 456 38.72 -6.84 -0.65
N ALA A 457 38.65 -8.09 -1.11
CA ALA A 457 37.40 -8.70 -1.57
C ALA A 457 36.36 -8.76 -0.45
N THR A 458 35.09 -8.56 -0.80
CA THR A 458 33.97 -8.78 0.13
C THR A 458 33.77 -10.27 0.34
N VAL A 459 34.07 -10.76 1.53
CA VAL A 459 33.87 -12.16 1.90
C VAL A 459 32.73 -12.27 2.90
N LEU A 460 31.76 -13.13 2.61
CA LEU A 460 30.68 -13.45 3.53
C LEU A 460 30.96 -14.82 4.15
N ASN A 461 31.82 -14.87 5.17
CA ASN A 461 32.10 -16.11 5.90
C ASN A 461 31.19 -16.21 7.13
N SER A 462 30.60 -17.38 7.32
CA SER A 462 29.60 -17.63 8.37
C SER A 462 30.15 -18.34 9.61
N PHE A 463 31.40 -18.81 9.64
CA PHE A 463 31.91 -19.69 10.71
C PHE A 463 33.30 -19.33 11.28
N GLN A 464 33.81 -18.12 11.05
CA GLN A 464 34.97 -17.62 11.80
C GLN A 464 34.48 -16.99 13.12
N GLU A 465 34.86 -17.57 14.26
CA GLU A 465 34.69 -16.96 15.59
C GLU A 465 35.50 -15.66 15.71
N ASN A 466 34.86 -14.64 16.30
CA ASN A 466 35.41 -13.41 16.91
C ASN A 466 35.93 -12.27 16.01
N ASN A 467 35.11 -11.23 15.81
CA ASN A 467 35.09 -10.04 16.68
C ASN A 467 34.12 -8.96 16.17
N VAL A 468 33.43 -8.32 17.12
CA VAL A 468 32.47 -7.20 16.98
C VAL A 468 31.05 -7.62 16.56
N VAL A 469 30.29 -8.21 17.49
CA VAL A 469 29.07 -7.63 18.12
C VAL A 469 28.69 -8.57 19.28
N ALA A 470 29.39 -8.43 20.41
CA ALA A 470 28.97 -9.00 21.69
C ALA A 470 29.28 -7.97 22.76
N ASN A 471 28.51 -6.89 22.74
CA ASN A 471 28.29 -5.99 23.87
C ASN A 471 27.05 -5.17 23.52
N ILE A 472 25.90 -5.61 24.02
CA ILE A 472 24.77 -4.86 24.61
C ILE A 472 23.66 -5.90 24.75
N LEU A 473 23.83 -6.90 25.62
CA LEU A 473 22.75 -7.66 26.25
C LEU A 473 23.33 -8.34 27.51
N SER A 474 23.81 -7.53 28.45
CA SER A 474 23.95 -7.91 29.87
C SER A 474 24.29 -6.70 30.74
N SER A 475 23.25 -6.00 31.21
CA SER A 475 23.25 -5.35 32.52
C SER A 475 21.85 -4.80 32.78
N SER A 476 21.00 -5.68 33.29
CA SER A 476 20.02 -5.27 34.28
C SER A 476 20.78 -4.90 35.55
N GLU A 477 20.78 -3.62 35.93
CA GLU A 477 20.70 -3.22 37.33
C GLU A 477 20.28 -1.75 37.45
N THR A 478 19.44 -1.53 38.44
CA THR A 478 18.74 -0.32 38.84
C THR A 478 19.68 0.78 39.34
N GLN A 479 19.39 2.05 39.02
CA GLN A 479 18.94 3.07 40.00
C GLN A 479 19.08 4.53 39.48
N ASN A 480 18.03 5.27 39.83
CA ASN A 480 17.95 6.69 40.18
C ASN A 480 17.77 7.78 39.09
N GLU A 481 16.63 8.44 39.28
CA GLU A 481 16.24 9.78 38.88
C GLU A 481 17.36 10.81 39.03
N GLU A 482 17.54 11.65 38.01
CA GLU A 482 17.65 13.09 38.23
C GLU A 482 17.32 13.90 36.96
N ILE A 483 16.56 14.96 37.19
CA ILE A 483 16.04 15.97 36.28
C ILE A 483 17.19 16.88 35.80
N VAL A 484 17.16 17.43 34.57
CA VAL A 484 17.43 18.86 34.24
C VAL A 484 17.63 19.10 32.72
N THR A 485 16.63 19.81 32.17
CA THR A 485 16.60 20.87 31.14
C THR A 485 17.14 20.69 29.71
N LYS A 486 16.19 20.88 28.77
CA LYS A 486 16.22 21.75 27.57
C LYS A 486 17.57 22.46 27.30
N ASP A 487 18.13 22.18 26.12
CA ASP A 487 18.76 23.22 25.32
C ASP A 487 18.38 23.08 23.84
N THR A 488 18.07 24.25 23.29
CA THR A 488 17.66 24.57 21.93
C THR A 488 18.88 24.94 21.12
N SER A 489 19.13 24.24 20.01
CA SER A 489 19.97 24.79 18.94
C SER A 489 19.40 24.44 17.57
N LEU A 490 18.66 25.40 17.01
CA LEU A 490 18.46 25.56 15.57
C LEU A 490 19.84 25.67 14.89
N ASN A 491 20.08 24.86 13.86
CA ASN A 491 20.99 25.23 12.78
C ASN A 491 20.60 24.52 11.46
N ASN A 492 20.03 25.32 10.57
CA ASN A 492 20.13 25.33 9.11
C ASN A 492 20.47 24.01 8.39
N LEU A 493 19.41 23.33 7.90
CA LEU A 493 19.48 22.48 6.72
C LEU A 493 18.79 23.20 5.57
N THR A 494 19.59 23.57 4.56
CA THR A 494 19.12 24.02 3.25
C THR A 494 18.21 22.95 2.65
N HIS A 495 16.90 23.20 2.64
CA HIS A 495 15.93 22.37 1.92
C HIS A 495 16.19 22.49 0.41
N GLN A 496 17.00 21.61 -0.16
CA GLN A 496 16.96 21.39 -1.60
C GLN A 496 15.72 20.57 -1.91
N LEU A 497 14.65 21.27 -2.25
CA LEU A 497 13.41 20.65 -2.71
C LEU A 497 13.63 20.07 -4.11
N PRO A 498 13.13 18.86 -4.40
CA PRO A 498 13.35 18.21 -5.68
C PRO A 498 12.65 18.95 -6.82
N ASP A 499 13.22 18.84 -8.02
CA ASP A 499 12.60 19.36 -9.24
C ASP A 499 11.20 18.75 -9.44
N GLY A 500 10.25 19.59 -9.83
CA GLY A 500 8.84 19.25 -9.94
C GLY A 500 8.02 19.51 -8.67
N SER A 501 8.67 19.86 -7.55
CA SER A 501 7.94 20.21 -6.32
C SER A 501 7.03 21.42 -6.53
N LEU A 502 5.86 21.36 -5.90
CA LEU A 502 4.97 22.51 -5.78
C LEU A 502 5.24 23.19 -4.46
N ILE A 503 5.51 24.50 -4.47
CA ILE A 503 5.82 25.27 -3.27
C ILE A 503 4.92 26.49 -3.16
N ARG A 504 4.57 26.86 -1.93
CA ARG A 504 3.82 28.08 -1.60
C ARG A 504 4.46 28.74 -0.39
N ALA A 505 4.62 30.06 -0.43
CA ALA A 505 5.09 30.78 0.75
C ALA A 505 4.00 30.78 1.81
N VAL A 506 4.35 30.56 3.08
CA VAL A 506 3.40 30.65 4.20
C VAL A 506 2.67 32.01 4.16
N GLY A 507 1.34 31.98 4.13
CA GLY A 507 0.50 33.17 4.04
C GLY A 507 0.35 33.79 2.64
N ASP A 508 0.95 33.20 1.61
CA ASP A 508 0.73 33.56 0.21
C ASP A 508 -0.25 32.56 -0.45
N TYR A 509 -1.00 33.00 -1.45
CA TYR A 509 -1.90 32.16 -2.24
C TYR A 509 -1.22 31.58 -3.48
N LYS A 510 -0.09 32.15 -3.92
CA LYS A 510 0.59 31.76 -5.15
C LYS A 510 1.33 30.44 -4.99
N VAL A 511 0.97 29.46 -5.82
CA VAL A 511 1.66 28.17 -5.92
C VAL A 511 2.62 28.18 -7.09
N TYR A 512 3.85 27.74 -6.84
CA TYR A 512 4.89 27.63 -7.86
C TYR A 512 5.32 26.18 -8.05
N VAL A 513 5.53 25.77 -9.29
CA VAL A 513 6.33 24.57 -9.58
C VAL A 513 7.79 24.96 -9.72
N ILE A 514 8.71 24.22 -9.12
CA ILE A 514 10.16 24.47 -9.22
C ILE A 514 10.86 23.46 -10.13
N THR A 515 11.89 23.90 -10.83
CA THR A 515 12.80 23.04 -11.60
C THR A 515 14.15 23.74 -11.72
N GLY A 516 15.21 23.09 -11.26
CA GLY A 516 16.53 23.67 -11.07
C GLY A 516 16.48 24.95 -10.22
N GLY A 517 17.15 26.01 -10.68
CA GLY A 517 17.12 27.33 -10.04
C GLY A 517 15.91 28.20 -10.37
N TRP A 518 14.86 27.62 -10.96
CA TRP A 518 13.70 28.37 -11.46
C TRP A 518 12.41 27.94 -10.79
N LYS A 519 11.47 28.88 -10.69
CA LYS A 519 10.08 28.65 -10.31
C LYS A 519 9.15 29.17 -11.37
N ARG A 520 8.00 28.53 -11.56
CA ARG A 520 6.93 28.99 -12.44
C ARG A 520 5.63 29.01 -11.66
N HIS A 521 4.94 30.15 -11.71
CA HIS A 521 3.65 30.30 -11.07
C HIS A 521 2.57 29.48 -11.79
N ILE A 522 1.75 28.75 -11.03
CA ILE A 522 0.53 28.11 -11.51
C ILE A 522 -0.58 29.16 -11.46
N VAL A 523 -0.79 29.86 -12.58
CA VAL A 523 -1.64 31.07 -12.67
C VAL A 523 -3.13 30.81 -12.48
N ASN A 524 -3.60 29.57 -12.60
CA ASN A 524 -4.97 29.17 -12.32
C ASN A 524 -5.02 27.75 -11.72
N PRO A 525 -5.77 27.52 -10.63
CA PRO A 525 -6.04 26.20 -10.04
C PRO A 525 -6.45 25.10 -11.03
N ASP A 526 -7.19 25.43 -12.09
CA ASP A 526 -7.63 24.44 -13.10
C ASP A 526 -6.45 23.70 -13.76
N ILE A 527 -5.27 24.32 -13.77
CA ILE A 527 -4.06 23.71 -14.32
C ILE A 527 -3.67 22.43 -13.55
N PHE A 528 -3.99 22.32 -12.26
CA PHE A 528 -3.75 21.09 -11.49
C PHE A 528 -4.48 19.89 -12.11
N ASN A 529 -5.71 20.10 -12.59
CA ASN A 529 -6.53 19.05 -13.21
C ASN A 529 -6.01 18.56 -14.56
N PHE A 530 -4.99 19.22 -15.13
CA PHE A 530 -4.36 18.75 -16.36
C PHE A 530 -3.29 17.70 -16.12
N TYR A 531 -2.89 17.46 -14.86
CA TYR A 531 -1.82 16.56 -14.49
C TYR A 531 -2.26 15.64 -13.37
N ASP A 532 -2.27 14.34 -13.63
CA ASP A 532 -2.65 13.31 -12.64
C ASP A 532 -1.72 13.31 -11.40
N HIS A 533 -0.56 13.96 -11.51
CA HIS A 533 0.45 14.05 -10.47
C HIS A 533 0.59 15.44 -9.82
N LEU A 534 -0.11 16.48 -10.25
CA LEU A 534 -0.10 17.79 -9.57
C LEU A 534 -1.40 17.97 -8.78
N GLY A 535 -1.31 18.56 -7.59
CA GLY A 535 -2.48 18.81 -6.75
C GLY A 535 -2.15 19.73 -5.59
N PHE A 536 -3.15 20.40 -5.03
CA PHE A 536 -2.96 21.29 -3.87
C PHE A 536 -2.43 20.55 -2.63
N ASN A 537 -2.76 19.26 -2.48
CA ASN A 537 -2.24 18.37 -1.44
C ASN A 537 -0.72 18.08 -1.56
N LYS A 538 -0.12 18.39 -2.70
CA LYS A 538 1.33 18.27 -2.94
C LYS A 538 2.07 19.61 -2.78
N VAL A 539 1.36 20.68 -2.43
CA VAL A 539 1.94 22.01 -2.22
C VAL A 539 2.67 22.04 -0.88
N ILE A 540 3.99 22.13 -0.96
CA ILE A 540 4.86 22.27 0.19
C ILE A 540 4.80 23.74 0.63
N GLU A 541 4.28 23.99 1.82
CA GLU A 541 4.41 25.31 2.43
C GLU A 541 5.83 25.53 2.95
N VAL A 542 6.42 26.64 2.52
CA VAL A 542 7.80 27.02 2.83
C VAL A 542 7.85 28.49 3.22
N SER A 543 8.95 28.93 3.84
CA SER A 543 9.10 30.34 4.16
C SER A 543 9.21 31.20 2.88
N PRO A 544 8.81 32.49 2.91
CA PRO A 544 8.97 33.40 1.77
C PRO A 544 10.41 33.47 1.25
N GLU A 545 11.40 33.32 2.13
CA GLU A 545 12.82 33.32 1.79
C GLU A 545 13.20 32.11 0.91
N ILE A 546 12.64 30.92 1.19
CA ILE A 546 12.86 29.72 0.37
C ILE A 546 12.29 29.93 -1.04
N VAL A 547 11.08 30.49 -1.16
CA VAL A 547 10.48 30.81 -2.47
C VAL A 547 11.31 31.84 -3.25
N GLN A 548 11.97 32.78 -2.58
CA GLN A 548 12.83 33.81 -3.20
C GLN A 548 14.17 33.27 -3.72
N GLN A 549 14.61 32.08 -3.29
CA GLN A 549 15.83 31.44 -3.80
C GLN A 549 15.71 31.02 -5.28
N TYR A 550 14.48 30.80 -5.76
CA TYR A 550 14.21 30.41 -7.15
C TYR A 550 13.83 31.63 -8.00
N LYS A 551 14.47 31.76 -9.17
CA LYS A 551 14.16 32.82 -10.15
C LYS A 551 12.85 32.51 -10.87
N GLU A 552 11.96 33.49 -10.98
CA GLU A 552 10.69 33.26 -11.67
C GLU A 552 10.90 33.18 -13.19
N SER A 553 10.31 32.15 -13.83
CA SER A 553 10.22 32.03 -15.28
C SER A 553 8.77 32.10 -15.75
N LYS A 554 8.60 32.72 -16.91
CA LYS A 554 7.33 32.78 -17.66
C LYS A 554 7.44 32.07 -19.02
N LEU A 555 8.44 31.20 -19.17
CA LEU A 555 8.69 30.48 -20.43
C LEU A 555 8.21 29.05 -20.31
N ILE A 556 7.40 28.62 -21.26
CA ILE A 556 6.91 27.25 -21.37
C ILE A 556 7.14 26.69 -22.77
N ARG A 557 7.24 25.36 -22.85
CA ARG A 557 7.28 24.62 -24.11
C ARG A 557 6.51 23.32 -23.93
N TRP A 558 5.73 22.92 -24.93
CA TRP A 558 5.17 21.57 -24.91
C TRP A 558 6.30 20.53 -24.96
N ALA A 559 6.23 19.48 -24.14
CA ALA A 559 7.28 18.48 -24.00
C ALA A 559 7.84 17.98 -25.35
N ASP A 560 6.97 17.71 -26.32
CA ASP A 560 7.31 17.21 -27.66
C ASP A 560 7.37 18.30 -28.74
N GLY A 561 7.16 19.55 -28.36
CA GLY A 561 7.11 20.71 -29.23
C GLY A 561 8.44 21.46 -29.33
N LYS A 562 8.69 22.12 -30.47
CA LYS A 562 9.87 22.98 -30.66
C LYS A 562 9.65 24.46 -30.35
N LYS A 563 8.39 24.91 -30.26
CA LYS A 563 8.03 26.32 -30.07
C LYS A 563 7.99 26.70 -28.59
N VAL A 564 8.72 27.76 -28.21
CA VAL A 564 8.73 28.32 -26.85
C VAL A 564 7.75 29.48 -26.78
N TYR A 565 6.95 29.51 -25.71
CA TYR A 565 5.97 30.55 -25.48
C TYR A 565 6.28 31.31 -24.19
N LYS A 566 5.98 32.60 -24.18
CA LYS A 566 5.95 33.42 -22.97
C LYS A 566 4.51 33.54 -22.48
N ILE A 567 4.27 33.31 -21.19
CA ILE A 567 2.94 33.44 -20.58
C ILE A 567 2.81 34.76 -19.80
N THR A 568 1.59 35.32 -19.78
CA THR A 568 1.25 36.42 -18.87
C THR A 568 0.89 35.88 -17.49
N SER A 569 0.86 36.77 -16.48
CA SER A 569 0.48 36.40 -15.10
C SER A 569 -0.97 36.76 -14.78
N ASP A 570 -1.75 37.16 -15.79
CA ASP A 570 -3.12 37.63 -15.66
C ASP A 570 -4.09 36.44 -15.65
N ASN A 571 -5.35 36.65 -15.26
CA ASN A 571 -6.43 35.67 -15.40
C ASN A 571 -7.53 36.26 -16.30
N PRO A 572 -7.77 35.73 -17.52
CA PRO A 572 -7.14 34.54 -18.10
C PRO A 572 -5.71 34.82 -18.60
N ALA A 573 -4.81 33.86 -18.38
CA ALA A 573 -3.43 33.96 -18.84
C ALA A 573 -3.33 33.70 -20.35
N ALA A 574 -2.52 34.50 -21.03
CA ALA A 574 -2.29 34.42 -22.47
C ALA A 574 -0.88 33.89 -22.77
N LYS A 575 -0.70 33.23 -23.92
CA LYS A 575 0.62 32.82 -24.42
C LYS A 575 1.02 33.56 -25.69
N SER A 576 2.27 33.98 -25.79
CA SER A 576 2.84 34.57 -27.00
C SER A 576 4.01 33.74 -27.48
N TRP A 577 3.99 33.32 -28.74
CA TRP A 577 5.10 32.59 -29.33
C TRP A 577 6.32 33.53 -29.41
N LEU A 578 7.44 33.09 -28.83
CA LEU A 578 8.74 33.68 -29.06
C LEU A 578 9.25 33.18 -30.42
N ASP A 579 8.84 33.85 -31.49
CA ASP A 579 9.29 33.60 -32.87
C ASP A 579 10.66 34.26 -33.10
N ILE A 580 11.66 33.70 -32.44
CA ILE A 580 13.06 34.14 -32.50
C ILE A 580 13.98 32.92 -32.64
N THR A 581 15.15 33.13 -33.25
CA THR A 581 16.17 32.10 -33.39
C THR A 581 16.82 31.75 -32.04
N PRO A 582 17.47 30.58 -31.91
CA PRO A 582 18.22 30.23 -30.70
C PRO A 582 19.28 31.27 -30.31
N GLN A 583 19.92 31.90 -31.30
CA GLN A 583 20.92 32.96 -31.07
C GLN A 583 20.27 34.23 -30.51
N GLU A 584 19.12 34.63 -31.05
CA GLU A 584 18.35 35.77 -30.54
C GLU A 584 17.76 35.50 -29.16
N PHE A 585 17.38 34.25 -28.86
CA PHE A 585 16.90 33.83 -27.55
C PHE A 585 17.97 34.04 -26.47
N GLU A 586 19.20 33.61 -26.73
CA GLU A 586 20.33 33.81 -25.82
C GLU A 586 20.74 35.29 -25.74
N ALA A 587 20.77 36.01 -26.87
CA ALA A 587 21.08 37.44 -26.92
C ALA A 587 20.04 38.30 -26.16
N SER A 588 18.78 37.85 -26.08
CA SER A 588 17.72 38.48 -25.30
C SER A 588 17.83 38.22 -23.79
N GLY A 589 18.86 37.50 -23.35
CA GLY A 589 19.13 37.19 -21.94
C GLY A 589 18.31 36.04 -21.38
N PHE A 590 17.49 35.36 -22.20
CA PHE A 590 16.77 34.17 -21.77
C PHE A 590 17.73 33.00 -21.55
N LYS A 591 17.33 32.06 -20.68
CA LYS A 591 18.09 30.85 -20.38
C LYS A 591 17.27 29.64 -20.78
N TRP A 592 17.88 28.70 -21.50
CA TRP A 592 17.22 27.45 -21.88
C TRP A 592 16.71 26.66 -20.67
N SER A 593 17.47 26.70 -19.56
CA SER A 593 17.07 26.09 -18.28
C SER A 593 15.88 26.76 -17.59
N SER A 594 15.45 27.94 -18.05
CA SER A 594 14.25 28.60 -17.52
C SER A 594 12.96 28.14 -18.19
N ILE A 595 13.03 27.29 -19.22
CA ILE A 595 11.85 26.84 -19.95
C ILE A 595 11.22 25.65 -19.22
N PHE A 596 9.97 25.79 -18.79
CA PHE A 596 9.21 24.69 -18.18
C PHE A 596 8.55 23.85 -19.27
N LEU A 597 8.70 22.54 -19.18
CA LEU A 597 7.97 21.61 -20.03
C LEU A 597 6.56 21.44 -19.49
N VAL A 598 5.57 21.60 -20.36
CA VAL A 598 4.15 21.45 -20.04
C VAL A 598 3.49 20.46 -20.98
N ASN A 599 2.38 19.86 -20.56
CA ASN A 599 1.60 18.99 -21.42
C ASN A 599 0.73 19.81 -22.40
N ARG A 600 0.04 19.11 -23.30
CA ARG A 600 -0.77 19.76 -24.35
C ARG A 600 -1.99 20.49 -23.77
N LYS A 601 -2.65 19.90 -22.77
CA LYS A 601 -3.82 20.48 -22.10
C LYS A 601 -3.48 21.83 -21.46
N GLU A 602 -2.37 21.93 -20.75
CA GLU A 602 -1.90 23.19 -20.17
C GLU A 602 -1.47 24.19 -21.25
N LEU A 603 -0.73 23.76 -22.27
CA LEU A 603 -0.34 24.68 -23.34
C LEU A 603 -1.56 25.31 -24.03
N ASP A 604 -2.59 24.51 -24.34
CA ASP A 604 -3.80 24.96 -25.03
C ASP A 604 -4.74 25.79 -24.14
N TYR A 605 -4.59 25.71 -22.80
CA TYR A 605 -5.33 26.53 -21.85
C TYR A 605 -5.00 28.04 -21.97
N TYR A 606 -3.74 28.38 -22.21
CA TYR A 606 -3.33 29.78 -22.40
C TYR A 606 -3.85 30.31 -23.74
N LYS A 607 -4.57 31.44 -23.71
CA LYS A 607 -5.21 32.01 -24.90
C LYS A 607 -4.23 32.74 -25.82
#